data_AF-A0A2V2U846-F1
#
_entry.id   AF-A0A2V2U846-F1
#
_cell.length_a   1.000
_cell.length_b   1.000
_cell.length_c   1.000
_cell.angle_alpha   90.00
_cell.angle_beta   90.00
_cell.angle_gamma   90.00
#
_symmetry.space_group_name_H-M   'P 1'
#
loop_
_entity.id
_entity.type
_entity.pdbx_description
1 polymer ?
#
loop_
_entity_poly.entity_id
_entity_poly.type
_entity_poly.pdbx_seq_one_letter_code
_entity_poly.pdbx_strand_id
1 'polypeptide(L)'
;MTEEQSTTIHPAKLIELYQIGFKLVPLGDDSTPLMPWGPIYDDPDYWTPEKLVQEAPKFKNGVATVFGKTKLKDEKGCLYLYSLDIDSDEVYQALFRLQNSRDDEEYSFIPLMQKRCVVVKTRKPNGFHIYWLSHQEHKPILTADCKTGYEFEIKGGKNSGHSTLPPSKHRDDPNFYYKNYGTLKLFVSDDLYDQLLIPLAHCLKPKWEGKKEKTYNDSQDDLAKVDVQTIVECIQPYYKKGRRHPIVFGLSGLLHKCSVSKDSAIAVIEELAKNDNAADVRKAVSSVEETFKQNANMVAGSKYFLDALAAATEDSGIAKGILDKIFRIIGKGSPIQWLTRGIMNEYTFKTMTDNEDIFCYDPEKGVYVAGQEWRITEHCQLMYPEIRTRELQEVINQIKRRTYVERTSFDSNIEVLNLQNGLLNIHTKQ
;
A
#
# COMPACT_ATOMS: atom_id res chain seq x y z
N MET A 1 -40.28 -34.85 -24.88
CA MET A 1 -39.02 -34.45 -25.53
C MET A 1 -38.68 -33.07 -25.00
N THR A 2 -37.87 -33.00 -23.96
CA THR A 2 -37.36 -31.75 -23.41
C THR A 2 -36.23 -31.28 -24.32
N GLU A 3 -36.36 -30.08 -24.88
CA GLU A 3 -35.27 -29.40 -25.59
C GLU A 3 -34.06 -29.32 -24.64
N GLU A 4 -33.02 -30.10 -24.90
CA GLU A 4 -31.69 -29.81 -24.39
C GLU A 4 -31.33 -28.42 -24.91
N GLN A 5 -31.45 -27.40 -24.05
CA GLN A 5 -30.89 -26.09 -24.32
C GLN A 5 -29.41 -26.29 -24.63
N SER A 6 -29.05 -26.19 -25.91
CA SER A 6 -27.68 -26.25 -26.38
C SER A 6 -26.84 -25.31 -25.52
N THR A 7 -25.92 -25.87 -24.74
CA THR A 7 -24.99 -25.13 -23.87
C THR A 7 -23.92 -24.38 -24.65
N THR A 8 -24.00 -24.41 -25.99
CA THR A 8 -22.99 -23.87 -26.87
C THR A 8 -23.03 -22.35 -26.85
N ILE A 9 -21.93 -21.72 -26.42
CA ILE A 9 -21.78 -20.27 -26.45
C ILE A 9 -21.76 -19.81 -27.90
N HIS A 10 -22.76 -19.00 -28.29
CA HIS A 10 -22.89 -18.52 -29.66
C HIS A 10 -21.66 -17.67 -30.07
N PRO A 11 -21.11 -17.82 -31.30
CA PRO A 11 -19.94 -17.05 -31.74
C PRO A 11 -20.08 -15.53 -31.57
N ALA A 12 -21.28 -14.98 -31.81
CA ALA A 12 -21.56 -13.56 -31.60
C ALA A 12 -21.26 -13.10 -30.16
N LYS A 13 -21.51 -13.95 -29.16
CA LYS A 13 -21.21 -13.64 -27.76
C LYS A 13 -19.71 -13.65 -27.48
N LEU A 14 -18.97 -14.57 -28.10
CA LEU A 14 -17.50 -14.58 -28.02
C LEU A 14 -16.92 -13.30 -28.64
N ILE A 15 -17.41 -12.91 -29.82
CA ILE A 15 -16.98 -11.68 -30.48
C ILE A 15 -17.26 -10.45 -29.61
N GLU A 16 -18.44 -10.37 -28.99
CA GLU A 16 -18.80 -9.27 -28.09
C GLU A 16 -17.86 -9.18 -26.88
N LEU A 17 -17.59 -10.30 -26.19
CA LEU A 17 -16.64 -10.33 -25.06
C LEU A 17 -15.22 -9.92 -25.51
N TYR A 18 -14.77 -10.42 -26.66
CA TYR A 18 -13.49 -10.06 -27.24
C TYR A 18 -13.41 -8.57 -27.62
N GLN A 19 -14.49 -7.97 -28.15
CA GLN A 19 -14.57 -6.54 -28.48
C GLN A 19 -14.49 -5.64 -27.25
N ILE A 20 -15.05 -6.07 -26.13
CA ILE A 20 -15.01 -5.33 -24.85
C ILE A 20 -13.60 -5.34 -24.22
N GLY A 21 -12.73 -6.28 -24.62
CA GLY A 21 -11.33 -6.34 -24.19
C GLY A 21 -10.91 -7.64 -23.50
N PHE A 22 -11.80 -8.64 -23.42
CA PHE A 22 -11.47 -9.93 -22.80
C PHE A 22 -10.56 -10.79 -23.69
N LYS A 23 -9.68 -11.56 -23.03
CA LYS A 23 -8.72 -12.47 -23.68
C LYS A 23 -9.20 -13.91 -23.50
N LEU A 24 -10.06 -14.34 -24.42
CA LEU A 24 -10.91 -15.51 -24.26
C LEU A 24 -10.12 -16.82 -24.22
N VAL A 25 -10.47 -17.69 -23.29
CA VAL A 25 -9.92 -19.05 -23.14
C VAL A 25 -11.07 -20.05 -23.12
N PRO A 26 -11.09 -21.06 -24.00
CA PRO A 26 -12.11 -22.09 -23.97
C PRO A 26 -11.91 -23.01 -22.76
N LEU A 27 -13.01 -23.34 -22.08
CA LEU A 27 -13.01 -24.22 -20.92
C LEU A 27 -13.59 -25.60 -21.24
N GLY A 28 -13.08 -26.63 -20.54
CA GLY A 28 -13.63 -27.97 -20.51
C GLY A 28 -14.76 -28.11 -19.50
N ASP A 29 -15.30 -29.33 -19.37
CA ASP A 29 -16.40 -29.62 -18.43
C ASP A 29 -16.02 -29.41 -16.97
N ASP A 30 -14.73 -29.55 -16.64
CA ASP A 30 -14.15 -29.33 -15.31
C ASP A 30 -13.69 -27.88 -15.08
N SER A 31 -14.07 -26.96 -15.98
CA SER A 31 -13.62 -25.56 -16.00
C SER A 31 -12.10 -25.38 -16.16
N THR A 32 -11.38 -26.37 -16.68
CA THR A 32 -9.96 -26.21 -17.03
C THR A 32 -9.79 -25.69 -18.46
N PRO A 33 -8.73 -24.92 -18.77
CA PRO A 33 -8.44 -24.50 -20.14
C PRO A 33 -8.22 -25.68 -21.09
N LEU A 34 -8.96 -25.72 -22.21
CA LEU A 34 -8.81 -26.75 -23.25
C LEU A 34 -7.58 -26.58 -24.14
N MET A 35 -6.86 -25.47 -23.97
CA MET A 35 -5.66 -25.17 -24.73
C MET A 35 -4.67 -24.38 -23.87
N PRO A 36 -3.35 -24.45 -24.18
CA PRO A 36 -2.38 -23.57 -23.57
C PRO A 36 -2.79 -22.11 -23.80
N TRP A 37 -3.01 -21.38 -22.72
CA TRP A 37 -3.45 -19.98 -22.79
C TRP A 37 -2.27 -19.00 -22.87
N GLY A 38 -1.02 -19.47 -22.72
CA GLY A 38 0.19 -18.65 -22.86
C GLY A 38 0.23 -17.84 -24.16
N PRO A 39 0.00 -18.43 -25.35
CA PRO A 39 -0.09 -17.68 -26.61
C PRO A 39 -1.18 -16.60 -26.61
N ILE A 40 -2.32 -16.86 -25.96
CA ILE A 40 -3.42 -15.89 -25.82
C ILE A 40 -3.01 -14.74 -24.89
N TYR A 41 -2.21 -15.03 -23.87
CA TYR A 41 -1.64 -14.02 -22.98
C TYR A 41 -0.56 -13.18 -23.68
N ASP A 42 0.38 -13.81 -24.38
CA ASP A 42 1.55 -13.14 -24.95
C ASP A 42 1.20 -12.30 -26.20
N ASP A 43 0.16 -12.68 -26.95
CA ASP A 43 -0.30 -12.00 -28.17
C ASP A 43 -1.68 -11.33 -27.97
N PRO A 44 -1.76 -9.99 -27.85
CA PRO A 44 -3.02 -9.27 -27.74
C PRO A 44 -3.98 -9.46 -28.92
N ASP A 45 -3.46 -9.76 -30.11
CA ASP A 45 -4.20 -9.93 -31.35
C ASP A 45 -4.41 -11.42 -31.70
N TYR A 46 -4.16 -12.33 -30.74
CA TYR A 46 -4.28 -13.78 -30.93
C TYR A 46 -5.62 -14.21 -31.54
N TRP A 47 -6.71 -13.57 -31.11
CA TRP A 47 -8.05 -13.80 -31.62
C TRP A 47 -8.39 -12.78 -32.71
N THR A 48 -9.11 -13.23 -33.73
CA THR A 48 -9.87 -12.37 -34.65
C THR A 48 -11.33 -12.83 -34.64
N PRO A 49 -12.30 -12.01 -35.09
CA PRO A 49 -13.70 -12.44 -35.19
C PRO A 49 -13.87 -13.73 -36.00
N GLU A 50 -13.15 -13.88 -37.12
CA GLU A 50 -13.19 -15.06 -37.98
C GLU A 50 -12.64 -16.30 -37.27
N LYS A 51 -11.50 -16.13 -36.59
CA LYS A 51 -10.89 -17.21 -35.79
C LYS A 51 -11.80 -17.62 -34.63
N LEU A 52 -12.48 -16.68 -33.98
CA LEU A 52 -13.46 -16.98 -32.92
C LEU A 52 -14.68 -17.72 -33.46
N VAL A 53 -15.17 -17.41 -34.66
CA VAL A 53 -16.25 -18.17 -35.30
C VAL A 53 -15.79 -19.60 -35.60
N GLN A 54 -14.60 -19.76 -36.18
CA GLN A 54 -14.03 -21.06 -36.51
C GLN A 54 -13.82 -21.93 -35.26
N GLU A 55 -13.35 -21.32 -34.17
CA GLU A 55 -12.98 -21.99 -32.93
C GLU A 55 -14.11 -22.04 -31.89
N ALA A 56 -15.27 -21.45 -32.20
CA ALA A 56 -16.44 -21.42 -31.31
C ALA A 56 -16.84 -22.80 -30.74
N PRO A 57 -16.76 -23.93 -31.49
CA PRO A 57 -17.06 -25.25 -30.93
C PRO A 57 -16.20 -25.62 -29.70
N LYS A 58 -14.99 -25.06 -29.56
CA LYS A 58 -14.14 -25.29 -28.36
C LYS A 58 -14.70 -24.62 -27.11
N PHE A 59 -15.54 -23.60 -27.24
CA PHE A 59 -16.16 -22.86 -26.13
C PHE A 59 -17.49 -23.48 -25.67
N LYS A 60 -17.85 -24.67 -26.17
CA LYS A 60 -19.15 -25.31 -25.89
C LYS A 60 -19.44 -25.55 -24.39
N ASN A 61 -18.39 -25.67 -23.57
CA ASN A 61 -18.50 -25.98 -22.14
C ASN A 61 -18.22 -24.75 -21.26
N GLY A 62 -17.71 -23.66 -21.84
CA GLY A 62 -17.43 -22.45 -21.11
C GLY A 62 -16.36 -21.58 -21.77
N VAL A 63 -16.26 -20.36 -21.24
CA VAL A 63 -15.31 -19.34 -21.60
C VAL A 63 -14.76 -18.69 -20.33
N ALA A 64 -13.45 -18.53 -20.28
CA ALA A 64 -12.74 -17.72 -19.30
C ALA A 64 -12.01 -16.56 -19.99
N THR A 65 -11.42 -15.69 -19.19
CA THR A 65 -10.42 -14.71 -19.64
C THR A 65 -9.11 -14.90 -18.89
N VAL A 66 -8.00 -14.66 -19.58
CA VAL A 66 -6.70 -14.36 -18.96
C VAL A 66 -6.47 -12.84 -18.94
N PHE A 67 -5.42 -12.40 -18.24
CA PHE A 67 -5.18 -10.99 -17.91
C PHE A 67 -4.00 -10.39 -18.69
N GLY A 68 -3.67 -9.13 -18.38
CA GLY A 68 -2.57 -8.40 -18.98
C GLY A 68 -2.96 -7.64 -20.25
N LYS A 69 -1.97 -7.37 -21.11
CA LYS A 69 -2.12 -6.50 -22.28
C LYS A 69 -3.23 -6.97 -23.23
N THR A 70 -4.17 -6.10 -23.57
CA THR A 70 -5.29 -6.36 -24.48
C THR A 70 -5.04 -5.79 -25.86
N LYS A 71 -5.88 -6.15 -26.84
CA LYS A 71 -5.90 -5.50 -28.17
C LYS A 71 -6.30 -4.02 -28.14
N LEU A 72 -6.94 -3.59 -27.05
CA LEU A 72 -7.48 -2.25 -26.94
C LEU A 72 -6.35 -1.27 -26.69
N LYS A 73 -6.45 -0.13 -27.36
CA LYS A 73 -5.54 1.00 -27.23
C LYS A 73 -6.30 2.29 -27.41
N ASP A 74 -5.88 3.33 -26.72
CA ASP A 74 -6.34 4.69 -26.91
C ASP A 74 -5.15 5.64 -27.15
N GLU A 75 -5.37 6.95 -27.03
CA GLU A 75 -4.35 7.98 -27.24
C GLU A 75 -3.15 7.88 -26.27
N LYS A 76 -3.36 7.30 -25.07
CA LYS A 76 -2.31 7.13 -24.06
C LYS A 76 -1.54 5.83 -24.22
N GLY A 77 -2.04 4.90 -25.04
CA GLY A 77 -1.33 3.69 -25.41
C GLY A 77 -2.14 2.42 -25.19
N CYS A 78 -1.45 1.34 -24.84
CA CYS A 78 -2.06 0.02 -24.71
C CYS A 78 -2.79 -0.13 -23.37
N LEU A 79 -3.88 -0.89 -23.38
CA LEU A 79 -4.69 -1.15 -22.18
C LEU A 79 -4.51 -2.58 -21.68
N TYR A 80 -4.31 -2.71 -20.37
CA TYR A 80 -4.14 -3.95 -19.62
C TYR A 80 -5.43 -4.29 -18.89
N LEU A 81 -5.87 -5.55 -18.98
CA LEU A 81 -7.07 -6.06 -18.32
C LEU A 81 -6.75 -6.51 -16.90
N TYR A 82 -7.58 -6.05 -15.96
CA TYR A 82 -7.57 -6.46 -14.57
C TYR A 82 -8.92 -7.00 -14.10
N SER A 83 -8.87 -7.77 -13.01
CA SER A 83 -10.06 -8.13 -12.23
C SER A 83 -9.75 -8.10 -10.75
N LEU A 84 -10.68 -7.57 -9.96
CA LEU A 84 -10.75 -7.82 -8.52
C LEU A 84 -11.62 -9.06 -8.32
N ASP A 85 -11.08 -10.08 -7.67
CA ASP A 85 -11.76 -11.31 -7.27
C ASP A 85 -12.02 -11.27 -5.76
N ILE A 86 -13.27 -11.06 -5.36
CA ILE A 86 -13.67 -10.98 -3.96
C ILE A 86 -13.98 -12.39 -3.47
N ASP A 87 -13.16 -12.89 -2.53
CA ASP A 87 -13.19 -14.28 -2.10
C ASP A 87 -13.63 -14.50 -0.64
N SER A 88 -13.73 -13.44 0.16
CA SER A 88 -14.08 -13.44 1.58
C SER A 88 -15.16 -12.41 1.92
N ASP A 89 -15.87 -12.64 3.03
CA ASP A 89 -16.91 -11.74 3.52
C ASP A 89 -16.30 -10.43 4.04
N GLU A 90 -15.12 -10.51 4.63
CA GLU A 90 -14.34 -9.41 5.17
C GLU A 90 -13.97 -8.39 4.08
N VAL A 91 -13.50 -8.88 2.93
CA VAL A 91 -13.20 -8.03 1.76
C VAL A 91 -14.47 -7.40 1.21
N TYR A 92 -15.57 -8.17 1.14
CA TYR A 92 -16.85 -7.62 0.73
C TYR A 92 -17.30 -6.48 1.66
N GLN A 93 -17.24 -6.66 2.99
CA GLN A 93 -17.62 -5.64 3.96
C GLN A 93 -16.74 -4.39 3.85
N ALA A 94 -15.42 -4.56 3.68
CA ALA A 94 -14.48 -3.46 3.49
C ALA A 94 -14.82 -2.60 2.26
N LEU A 95 -15.42 -3.19 1.24
CA LEU A 95 -15.84 -2.50 0.01
C LEU A 95 -17.31 -2.06 0.02
N PHE A 96 -18.08 -2.44 1.04
CA PHE A 96 -19.51 -2.13 1.15
C PHE A 96 -19.77 -0.76 1.79
N ARG A 97 -18.90 -0.29 2.69
CA ARG A 97 -19.04 0.99 3.41
C ARG A 97 -17.83 1.89 3.20
N LEU A 98 -17.64 2.35 1.97
CA LEU A 98 -16.59 3.33 1.64
C LEU A 98 -17.12 4.74 1.86
N GLN A 99 -16.27 5.68 2.27
CA GLN A 99 -16.63 7.09 2.42
C GLN A 99 -15.98 7.94 1.34
N ASN A 100 -16.75 8.85 0.75
CA ASN A 100 -16.23 9.82 -0.20
C ASN A 100 -15.49 10.94 0.54
N SER A 101 -14.21 11.15 0.22
CA SER A 101 -13.32 12.11 0.88
C SER A 101 -13.72 13.59 0.71
N ARG A 102 -14.71 13.89 -0.13
CA ARG A 102 -15.17 15.25 -0.42
C ARG A 102 -16.49 15.62 0.27
N ASP A 103 -17.32 14.66 0.63
CA ASP A 103 -18.74 14.89 0.98
C ASP A 103 -19.20 14.09 2.22
N ASP A 104 -18.34 13.23 2.79
CA ASP A 104 -18.66 12.26 3.85
C ASP A 104 -19.81 11.27 3.51
N GLU A 105 -20.26 11.22 2.25
CA GLU A 105 -21.26 10.26 1.81
C GLU A 105 -20.69 8.83 1.75
N GLU A 106 -21.37 7.91 2.42
CA GLU A 106 -21.09 6.48 2.32
C GLU A 106 -21.58 5.92 0.98
N TYR A 107 -20.76 5.08 0.36
CA TYR A 107 -21.11 4.35 -0.85
C TYR A 107 -20.55 2.93 -0.83
N SER A 108 -21.25 2.04 -1.53
CA SER A 108 -20.78 0.68 -1.77
C SER A 108 -20.09 0.58 -3.12
N PHE A 109 -18.93 -0.07 -3.15
CA PHE A 109 -18.10 -0.20 -4.35
C PHE A 109 -18.81 -1.00 -5.46
N ILE A 110 -19.44 -2.13 -5.12
CA ILE A 110 -20.03 -3.04 -6.11
C ILE A 110 -21.17 -2.36 -6.90
N PRO A 111 -22.18 -1.71 -6.29
CA PRO A 111 -23.19 -0.96 -7.03
C PRO A 111 -22.62 0.16 -7.90
N LEU A 112 -21.54 0.81 -7.47
CA LEU A 112 -20.84 1.82 -8.29
C LEU A 112 -20.22 1.17 -9.53
N MET A 113 -19.57 0.03 -9.37
CA MET A 113 -18.94 -0.71 -10.46
C MET A 113 -19.95 -1.32 -11.43
N GLN A 114 -21.09 -1.80 -10.95
CA GLN A 114 -22.17 -2.29 -11.83
C GLN A 114 -22.63 -1.26 -12.86
N LYS A 115 -22.57 0.04 -12.53
CA LYS A 115 -22.92 1.14 -13.45
C LYS A 115 -21.82 1.44 -14.48
N ARG A 116 -20.59 0.96 -14.26
CA ARG A 116 -19.40 1.35 -15.02
C ARG A 116 -18.79 0.21 -15.83
N CYS A 117 -18.85 -1.02 -15.34
CA CYS A 117 -18.17 -2.15 -15.95
C CYS A 117 -18.91 -3.47 -15.84
N VAL A 118 -18.28 -4.51 -16.39
CA VAL A 118 -18.67 -5.91 -16.19
C VAL A 118 -18.40 -6.29 -14.73
N VAL A 119 -19.45 -6.77 -14.06
CA VAL A 119 -19.40 -7.28 -12.68
C VAL A 119 -20.04 -8.66 -12.68
N VAL A 120 -19.26 -9.70 -12.40
CA VAL A 120 -19.73 -11.08 -12.43
C VAL A 120 -19.93 -11.58 -11.02
N LYS A 121 -21.12 -12.10 -10.71
CA LYS A 121 -21.37 -12.75 -9.42
C LYS A 121 -20.77 -14.16 -9.44
N THR A 122 -20.01 -14.51 -8.41
CA THR A 122 -19.51 -15.88 -8.21
C THR A 122 -20.49 -16.69 -7.35
N ARG A 123 -20.25 -18.00 -7.23
CA ARG A 123 -21.10 -18.90 -6.44
C ARG A 123 -21.13 -18.56 -4.94
N LYS A 124 -20.01 -18.05 -4.39
CA LYS A 124 -19.90 -17.66 -2.97
C LYS A 124 -20.90 -16.54 -2.66
N PRO A 125 -21.58 -16.50 -1.49
CA PRO A 125 -22.59 -15.48 -1.18
C PRO A 125 -22.13 -14.04 -1.48
N ASN A 126 -20.95 -13.66 -0.99
CA ASN A 126 -20.39 -12.32 -1.14
C ASN A 126 -19.31 -12.19 -2.23
N GLY A 127 -19.13 -13.20 -3.08
CA GLY A 127 -18.07 -13.19 -4.09
C GLY A 127 -18.45 -12.54 -5.42
N PHE A 128 -17.54 -11.74 -5.96
CA PHE A 128 -17.71 -11.00 -7.22
C PHE A 128 -16.38 -10.88 -7.97
N HIS A 129 -16.44 -10.93 -9.30
CA HIS A 129 -15.36 -10.45 -10.17
C HIS A 129 -15.73 -9.07 -10.72
N ILE A 130 -14.81 -8.11 -10.62
CA ILE A 130 -15.01 -6.74 -11.12
C ILE A 130 -13.87 -6.40 -12.06
N TYR A 131 -14.19 -6.09 -13.31
CA TYR A 131 -13.19 -5.90 -14.36
C TYR A 131 -13.00 -4.44 -14.75
N TRP A 132 -11.76 -4.05 -15.05
CA TRP A 132 -11.42 -2.74 -15.59
C TRP A 132 -10.17 -2.81 -16.47
N LEU A 133 -9.88 -1.70 -17.16
CA LEU A 133 -8.68 -1.51 -17.97
C LEU A 133 -7.77 -0.46 -17.35
N SER A 134 -6.46 -0.59 -17.52
CA SER A 134 -5.48 0.43 -17.12
C SER A 134 -4.35 0.52 -18.14
N HIS A 135 -3.71 1.68 -18.26
CA HIS A 135 -2.46 1.88 -18.99
C HIS A 135 -1.24 1.37 -18.20
N GLN A 136 -1.38 1.20 -16.88
CA GLN A 136 -0.30 0.82 -15.99
C GLN A 136 -0.28 -0.69 -15.73
N GLU A 137 0.92 -1.26 -15.78
CA GLU A 137 1.15 -2.64 -15.38
C GLU A 137 1.46 -2.70 -13.88
N HIS A 138 0.67 -3.48 -13.16
CA HIS A 138 0.74 -3.68 -11.73
C HIS A 138 1.00 -5.17 -11.46
N LYS A 139 1.71 -5.45 -10.36
CA LYS A 139 1.87 -6.82 -9.89
C LYS A 139 0.51 -7.36 -9.44
N PRO A 140 0.16 -8.61 -9.73
CA PRO A 140 -1.07 -9.18 -9.21
C PRO A 140 -1.00 -9.33 -7.69
N ILE A 141 -2.15 -9.27 -7.04
CA ILE A 141 -2.34 -9.71 -5.65
C ILE A 141 -2.98 -11.09 -5.71
N LEU A 142 -2.36 -12.06 -5.05
CA LEU A 142 -2.81 -13.45 -5.03
C LEU A 142 -3.43 -13.79 -3.66
N THR A 143 -4.23 -14.85 -3.60
CA THR A 143 -4.78 -15.36 -2.33
C THR A 143 -3.68 -15.62 -1.29
N ALA A 144 -2.49 -16.04 -1.76
CA ALA A 144 -1.34 -16.29 -0.90
C ALA A 144 -0.86 -15.04 -0.14
N ASP A 145 -1.07 -13.85 -0.71
CA ASP A 145 -0.71 -12.56 -0.14
C ASP A 145 -1.70 -12.11 0.95
N CYS A 146 -2.85 -12.75 1.07
CA CYS A 146 -3.93 -12.36 2.00
C CYS A 146 -3.88 -13.12 3.32
N LYS A 147 -4.33 -12.49 4.41
CA LYS A 147 -4.54 -13.15 5.72
C LYS A 147 -5.61 -14.23 5.56
N THR A 148 -5.50 -15.28 6.36
CA THR A 148 -6.54 -16.32 6.39
C THR A 148 -7.87 -15.72 6.83
N GLY A 149 -8.92 -15.93 6.03
CA GLY A 149 -10.24 -15.33 6.19
C GLY A 149 -10.41 -13.95 5.56
N TYR A 150 -9.38 -13.38 4.91
CA TYR A 150 -9.44 -12.06 4.26
C TYR A 150 -9.02 -12.15 2.79
N GLU A 151 -9.28 -13.30 2.16
CA GLU A 151 -8.80 -13.60 0.82
C GLU A 151 -9.48 -12.74 -0.25
N PHE A 152 -8.65 -12.21 -1.16
CA PHE A 152 -9.04 -11.65 -2.45
C PHE A 152 -7.88 -11.81 -3.43
N GLU A 153 -8.15 -11.58 -4.72
CA GLU A 153 -7.11 -11.45 -5.73
C GLU A 153 -7.30 -10.17 -6.55
N ILE A 154 -6.20 -9.52 -6.94
CA ILE A 154 -6.20 -8.58 -8.06
C ILE A 154 -5.43 -9.23 -9.20
N LYS A 155 -6.18 -9.71 -10.19
CA LYS A 155 -5.65 -10.41 -11.35
C LYS A 155 -5.26 -9.40 -12.42
N GLY A 156 -4.09 -9.56 -13.03
CA GLY A 156 -3.49 -8.55 -13.91
C GLY A 156 -2.30 -8.99 -14.74
N GLY A 157 -1.67 -10.13 -14.40
CA GLY A 157 -0.48 -10.64 -15.10
C GLY A 157 -0.51 -12.14 -15.33
N LYS A 158 0.52 -12.67 -16.00
CA LYS A 158 0.59 -14.08 -16.45
C LYS A 158 0.32 -15.08 -15.32
N ASN A 159 0.82 -14.79 -14.12
CA ASN A 159 0.75 -15.71 -12.99
C ASN A 159 -0.53 -15.57 -12.13
N SER A 160 -1.50 -14.74 -12.57
CA SER A 160 -2.76 -14.51 -11.82
C SER A 160 -3.92 -15.44 -12.22
N GLY A 161 -3.62 -16.45 -13.05
CA GLY A 161 -4.58 -17.44 -13.50
C GLY A 161 -5.58 -16.88 -14.52
N HIS A 162 -6.78 -17.46 -14.51
CA HIS A 162 -7.90 -17.05 -15.37
C HIS A 162 -9.15 -16.84 -14.51
N SER A 163 -10.12 -16.12 -15.05
CA SER A 163 -11.45 -15.99 -14.44
C SER A 163 -12.51 -16.48 -15.41
N THR A 164 -13.42 -17.31 -14.91
CA THR A 164 -14.56 -17.79 -15.67
C THR A 164 -15.52 -16.64 -15.97
N LEU A 165 -15.96 -16.53 -17.24
CA LEU A 165 -16.85 -15.48 -17.72
C LEU A 165 -18.26 -16.03 -17.98
N PRO A 166 -19.30 -15.18 -17.90
CA PRO A 166 -20.63 -15.51 -18.39
C PRO A 166 -20.62 -15.86 -19.89
N PRO A 167 -21.45 -16.82 -20.35
CA PRO A 167 -22.48 -17.55 -19.60
C PRO A 167 -22.00 -18.94 -19.07
N SER A 168 -20.71 -19.11 -18.78
CA SER A 168 -20.17 -20.42 -18.36
C SER A 168 -20.82 -20.96 -17.08
N LYS A 169 -20.75 -22.28 -16.91
CA LYS A 169 -21.20 -22.97 -15.70
C LYS A 169 -20.08 -23.07 -14.66
N HIS A 170 -20.45 -23.22 -13.40
CA HIS A 170 -19.49 -23.53 -12.34
C HIS A 170 -19.15 -25.03 -12.33
N ARG A 171 -17.87 -25.40 -12.28
CA ARG A 171 -17.41 -26.81 -12.26
C ARG A 171 -18.12 -27.70 -11.24
N ASP A 172 -18.31 -27.19 -10.01
CA ASP A 172 -18.85 -27.96 -8.88
C ASP A 172 -20.35 -27.74 -8.66
N ASP A 173 -21.02 -26.97 -9.54
CA ASP A 173 -22.44 -26.67 -9.42
C ASP A 173 -23.08 -26.52 -10.81
N PRO A 174 -23.64 -27.61 -11.36
CA PRO A 174 -24.20 -27.60 -12.71
C PRO A 174 -25.42 -26.66 -12.86
N ASN A 175 -26.01 -26.22 -11.74
CA ASN A 175 -27.13 -25.28 -11.72
C ASN A 175 -26.67 -23.82 -11.61
N PHE A 176 -25.41 -23.57 -11.30
CA PHE A 176 -24.85 -22.23 -11.22
C PHE A 176 -24.24 -21.80 -12.56
N TYR A 177 -24.74 -20.68 -13.07
CA TYR A 177 -24.21 -20.01 -14.26
C TYR A 177 -23.67 -18.64 -13.85
N TYR A 178 -22.45 -18.34 -14.28
CA TYR A 178 -21.90 -17.01 -14.13
C TYR A 178 -22.76 -16.01 -14.92
N LYS A 179 -23.16 -14.92 -14.27
CA LYS A 179 -23.97 -13.85 -14.85
C LYS A 179 -23.30 -12.51 -14.63
N ASN A 180 -23.40 -11.64 -15.64
CA ASN A 180 -23.01 -10.24 -15.51
C ASN A 180 -24.17 -9.46 -14.86
N TYR A 181 -23.86 -8.70 -13.82
CA TYR A 181 -24.76 -7.81 -13.09
C TYR A 181 -24.42 -6.33 -13.30
N GLY A 182 -23.38 -6.04 -14.09
CA GLY A 182 -23.00 -4.69 -14.47
C GLY A 182 -23.28 -4.37 -15.94
N THR A 183 -22.72 -3.26 -16.41
CA THR A 183 -22.76 -2.89 -17.83
C THR A 183 -21.85 -3.78 -18.68
N LEU A 184 -22.16 -3.91 -19.97
CA LEU A 184 -21.39 -4.73 -20.90
C LEU A 184 -20.28 -3.91 -21.58
N LYS A 185 -19.41 -3.31 -20.75
CA LYS A 185 -18.25 -2.51 -21.15
C LYS A 185 -17.18 -2.58 -20.06
N LEU A 186 -15.96 -2.19 -20.38
CA LEU A 186 -14.91 -1.94 -19.40
C LEU A 186 -14.59 -0.45 -19.42
N PHE A 187 -14.39 0.12 -18.23
CA PHE A 187 -13.88 1.48 -18.10
C PHE A 187 -12.36 1.45 -17.92
N VAL A 188 -11.72 2.55 -18.25
CA VAL A 188 -10.30 2.76 -18.06
C VAL A 188 -10.07 3.53 -16.78
N SER A 189 -9.18 3.04 -15.90
CA SER A 189 -8.75 3.73 -14.69
C SER A 189 -7.36 3.27 -14.29
N ASP A 190 -6.43 4.23 -14.22
CA ASP A 190 -5.05 3.98 -13.80
C ASP A 190 -4.89 3.95 -12.28
N ASP A 191 -5.75 4.69 -11.57
CA ASP A 191 -5.67 4.83 -10.13
C ASP A 191 -6.47 3.76 -9.37
N LEU A 192 -7.35 3.00 -10.04
CA LEU A 192 -8.26 2.07 -9.35
C LEU A 192 -7.50 0.99 -8.57
N TYR A 193 -6.39 0.50 -9.12
CA TYR A 193 -5.56 -0.51 -8.47
C TYR A 193 -5.11 -0.01 -7.08
N ASP A 194 -4.48 1.17 -7.03
CA ASP A 194 -4.00 1.76 -5.78
C ASP A 194 -5.16 2.16 -4.85
N GLN A 195 -6.26 2.66 -5.41
CA GLN A 195 -7.45 3.01 -4.63
C GLN A 195 -8.09 1.80 -3.96
N LEU A 196 -8.03 0.62 -4.58
CA LEU A 196 -8.50 -0.63 -3.98
C LEU A 196 -7.60 -1.10 -2.84
N LEU A 197 -6.29 -0.85 -2.92
CA LEU A 197 -5.36 -1.25 -1.87
C LEU A 197 -5.55 -0.48 -0.57
N ILE A 198 -6.08 0.75 -0.60
CA ILE A 198 -6.32 1.55 0.60
C ILE A 198 -7.29 0.87 1.58
N PRO A 199 -8.54 0.55 1.20
CA PRO A 199 -9.47 -0.14 2.10
C PRO A 199 -9.07 -1.60 2.34
N LEU A 200 -8.38 -2.25 1.38
CA LEU A 200 -8.02 -3.67 1.48
C LEU A 200 -6.65 -3.93 2.13
N ALA A 201 -5.91 -2.90 2.52
CA ALA A 201 -4.57 -3.06 3.11
C ALA A 201 -4.58 -3.97 4.34
N HIS A 202 -5.63 -3.90 5.16
CA HIS A 202 -5.78 -4.72 6.36
C HIS A 202 -6.04 -6.21 6.05
N CYS A 203 -6.49 -6.55 4.84
CA CYS A 203 -6.72 -7.93 4.39
C CYS A 203 -5.43 -8.66 4.03
N LEU A 204 -4.37 -7.92 3.69
CA LEU A 204 -3.09 -8.49 3.26
C LEU A 204 -2.28 -9.04 4.44
N LYS A 205 -1.61 -10.17 4.24
CA LYS A 205 -0.62 -10.67 5.20
C LYS A 205 0.45 -9.61 5.38
N PRO A 206 0.88 -9.35 6.62
CA PRO A 206 2.19 -8.77 6.81
C PRO A 206 3.18 -9.73 6.13
N LYS A 207 4.03 -9.22 5.23
CA LYS A 207 5.02 -10.06 4.52
C LYS A 207 5.81 -10.86 5.55
N TRP A 208 5.61 -12.18 5.57
CA TRP A 208 6.28 -13.08 6.51
C TRP A 208 7.68 -13.37 5.98
N GLU A 209 8.69 -12.76 6.59
CA GLU A 209 10.07 -13.23 6.55
C GLU A 209 10.21 -14.37 7.58
N GLY A 210 10.57 -15.57 7.12
CA GLY A 210 10.71 -16.75 7.98
C GLY A 210 11.73 -16.54 9.10
N LYS A 211 11.38 -17.01 10.32
CA LYS A 211 12.22 -17.01 11.53
C LYS A 211 13.70 -17.32 11.24
N LYS A 212 14.51 -16.27 11.23
CA LYS A 212 15.81 -16.20 11.92
C LYS A 212 15.68 -15.08 12.95
N GLU A 213 16.55 -15.10 13.96
CA GLU A 213 16.61 -14.11 15.04
C GLU A 213 16.32 -12.69 14.56
N LYS A 214 15.54 -11.93 15.35
CA LYS A 214 15.03 -10.58 15.07
C LYS A 214 15.99 -9.72 14.23
N THR A 215 15.74 -9.63 12.93
CA THR A 215 16.24 -8.54 12.08
C THR A 215 15.07 -7.93 11.33
N TYR A 216 14.79 -6.67 11.65
CA TYR A 216 13.90 -5.79 10.91
C TYR A 216 14.46 -5.64 9.48
N ASN A 217 13.72 -6.05 8.44
CA ASN A 217 13.98 -5.60 7.07
C ASN A 217 12.87 -4.63 6.63
N ASP A 218 13.18 -3.39 6.97
CA ASP A 218 12.67 -2.14 6.43
C ASP A 218 12.75 -2.17 4.88
N SER A 219 11.62 -2.01 4.18
CA SER A 219 11.68 -1.75 2.74
C SER A 219 12.20 -0.33 2.55
N GLN A 220 13.52 -0.22 2.51
CA GLN A 220 14.20 1.05 2.50
C GLN A 220 14.13 1.71 1.12
N ASP A 221 13.76 2.98 1.09
CA ASP A 221 13.78 3.83 -0.09
C ASP A 221 15.25 4.20 -0.40
N ASP A 222 15.75 3.77 -1.56
CA ASP A 222 17.06 4.22 -2.07
C ASP A 222 16.96 5.67 -2.58
N LEU A 223 17.91 6.50 -2.17
CA LEU A 223 18.06 7.86 -2.68
C LEU A 223 18.68 7.83 -4.07
N ALA A 224 18.15 8.63 -5.00
CA ALA A 224 18.83 8.87 -6.26
C ALA A 224 20.15 9.62 -6.00
N LYS A 225 21.15 9.45 -6.88
CA LYS A 225 22.45 10.14 -6.74
C LYS A 225 22.32 11.67 -6.64
N VAL A 226 21.33 12.25 -7.33
CA VAL A 226 21.02 13.69 -7.26
C VAL A 226 20.49 14.11 -5.89
N ASP A 227 19.71 13.25 -5.24
CA ASP A 227 19.16 13.50 -3.91
C ASP A 227 20.26 13.46 -2.85
N VAL A 228 21.17 12.48 -2.94
CA VAL A 228 22.38 12.39 -2.11
C VAL A 228 23.18 13.68 -2.20
N GLN A 229 23.45 14.14 -3.43
CA GLN A 229 24.22 15.36 -3.66
C GLN A 229 23.52 16.60 -3.07
N THR A 230 22.20 16.71 -3.25
CA THR A 230 21.41 17.84 -2.72
C THR A 230 21.42 17.88 -1.19
N ILE A 231 21.33 16.72 -0.53
CA ILE A 231 21.44 16.62 0.94
C ILE A 231 22.83 17.05 1.40
N VAL A 232 23.88 16.55 0.75
CA VAL A 232 25.28 16.89 1.07
C VAL A 232 25.48 18.40 0.97
N GLU A 233 25.04 19.03 -0.12
CA GLU A 233 25.20 20.47 -0.35
C GLU A 233 24.54 21.32 0.73
N CYS A 234 23.41 20.86 1.29
CA CYS A 234 22.72 21.58 2.37
C CYS A 234 23.52 21.55 3.70
N ILE A 235 24.26 20.47 3.97
CA ILE A 235 24.91 20.23 5.26
C ILE A 235 26.40 20.58 5.24
N GLN A 236 27.07 20.41 4.08
CA GLN A 236 28.52 20.56 3.93
C GLN A 236 29.10 21.85 4.54
N PRO A 237 28.47 23.05 4.41
CA PRO A 237 29.01 24.29 4.98
C PRO A 237 29.14 24.26 6.51
N TYR A 238 28.36 23.40 7.17
CA TYR A 238 28.25 23.30 8.63
C TYR A 238 28.92 22.03 9.17
N TYR A 239 29.41 21.14 8.29
CA TYR A 239 30.11 19.90 8.64
C TYR A 239 31.57 20.14 9.10
N LYS A 240 31.73 20.85 10.22
CA LYS A 240 33.03 21.28 10.76
C LYS A 240 33.50 20.41 11.92
N LYS A 241 34.82 20.28 12.09
CA LYS A 241 35.44 19.54 13.22
C LYS A 241 34.85 20.02 14.55
N GLY A 242 34.47 19.07 15.41
CA GLY A 242 33.75 19.34 16.66
C GLY A 242 32.21 19.29 16.56
N ARG A 243 31.64 19.44 15.36
CA ARG A 243 30.19 19.31 15.10
C ARG A 243 29.81 18.08 14.27
N ARG A 244 30.79 17.42 13.65
CA ARG A 244 30.59 16.27 12.75
C ARG A 244 29.82 15.11 13.40
N HIS A 245 30.24 14.64 14.56
CA HIS A 245 29.64 13.46 15.18
C HIS A 245 28.14 13.66 15.50
N PRO A 246 27.71 14.76 16.18
CA PRO A 246 26.28 15.04 16.35
C PRO A 246 25.49 15.11 15.03
N ILE A 247 26.05 15.71 13.98
CA ILE A 247 25.42 15.77 12.66
C ILE A 247 25.26 14.38 12.06
N VAL A 248 26.33 13.56 12.02
CA VAL A 248 26.28 12.19 11.49
C VAL A 248 25.28 11.34 12.26
N PHE A 249 25.33 11.38 13.60
CA PHE A 249 24.46 10.58 14.45
C PHE A 249 22.98 10.96 14.28
N GLY A 250 22.68 12.26 14.30
CA GLY A 250 21.33 12.77 14.08
C GLY A 250 20.80 12.48 12.68
N LEU A 251 21.61 12.69 11.64
CA LEU A 251 21.23 12.43 10.26
C LEU A 251 21.00 10.95 10.00
N SER A 252 21.87 10.08 10.53
CA SER A 252 21.71 8.62 10.42
C SER A 252 20.39 8.16 11.03
N GLY A 253 20.05 8.68 12.21
CA GLY A 253 18.81 8.34 12.89
C GLY A 253 17.57 8.89 12.17
N LEU A 254 17.65 10.11 11.63
CA LEU A 254 16.59 10.68 10.78
C LEU A 254 16.34 9.83 9.53
N LEU A 255 17.39 9.48 8.78
CA LEU A 255 17.29 8.70 7.57
C LEU A 255 16.72 7.30 7.85
N HIS A 256 17.17 6.65 8.93
CA HIS A 256 16.64 5.36 9.38
C HIS A 256 15.16 5.46 9.75
N LYS A 257 14.77 6.47 10.52
CA LYS A 257 13.36 6.73 10.85
C LYS A 257 12.52 6.97 9.61
N CYS A 258 13.05 7.57 8.56
CA CYS A 258 12.33 7.80 7.31
C CYS A 258 12.40 6.61 6.34
N SER A 259 12.90 5.45 6.77
CA SER A 259 13.13 4.26 5.94
C SER A 259 13.99 4.55 4.71
N VAL A 260 14.98 5.44 4.80
CA VAL A 260 16.01 5.58 3.75
C VAL A 260 17.01 4.44 3.90
N SER A 261 17.51 3.91 2.79
CA SER A 261 18.40 2.75 2.87
C SER A 261 19.70 3.02 3.59
N LYS A 262 20.21 1.98 4.27
CA LYS A 262 21.53 2.04 4.91
C LYS A 262 22.59 2.43 3.89
N ASP A 263 22.52 1.87 2.68
CA ASP A 263 23.49 2.15 1.61
C ASP A 263 23.37 3.61 1.13
N SER A 264 22.16 4.15 1.03
CA SER A 264 21.92 5.57 0.73
C SER A 264 22.40 6.49 1.86
N ALA A 265 22.18 6.10 3.12
CA ALA A 265 22.66 6.84 4.28
C ALA A 265 24.21 6.85 4.33
N ILE A 266 24.84 5.70 4.08
CA ILE A 266 26.29 5.59 3.95
C ILE A 266 26.80 6.50 2.82
N ALA A 267 26.16 6.47 1.64
CA ALA A 267 26.55 7.32 0.52
C ALA A 267 26.51 8.82 0.87
N VAL A 268 25.49 9.29 1.59
CA VAL A 268 25.41 10.67 2.08
C VAL A 268 26.55 10.99 3.05
N ILE A 269 26.83 10.09 4.00
CA ILE A 269 27.87 10.31 5.02
C ILE A 269 29.28 10.25 4.43
N GLU A 270 29.55 9.33 3.51
CA GLU A 270 30.83 9.24 2.81
C GLU A 270 31.10 10.49 1.98
N GLU A 271 30.09 10.98 1.25
CA GLU A 271 30.23 12.19 0.44
C GLU A 271 30.42 13.44 1.32
N LEU A 272 29.72 13.54 2.47
CA LEU A 272 29.93 14.62 3.45
C LEU A 272 31.36 14.61 4.03
N ALA A 273 31.88 13.40 4.29
CA ALA A 273 33.18 13.18 4.92
C ALA A 273 34.33 13.03 3.91
N LYS A 274 34.11 13.19 2.60
CA LYS A 274 35.11 12.89 1.55
C LYS A 274 36.45 13.62 1.70
N ASN A 275 36.46 14.76 2.37
CA ASN A 275 37.66 15.57 2.62
C ASN A 275 38.31 15.31 3.99
N ASP A 276 37.74 14.40 4.79
CA ASP A 276 38.29 13.98 6.07
C ASP A 276 39.34 12.88 5.88
N ASN A 277 40.14 12.63 6.92
CA ASN A 277 41.07 11.50 6.90
C ASN A 277 40.29 10.17 6.95
N ALA A 278 40.90 9.10 6.44
CA ALA A 278 40.27 7.79 6.35
C ALA A 278 39.80 7.21 7.70
N ALA A 279 40.43 7.59 8.81
CA ALA A 279 40.00 7.13 10.13
C ALA A 279 38.70 7.79 10.58
N ASP A 280 38.52 9.08 10.29
CA ASP A 280 37.31 9.82 10.61
C ASP A 280 36.14 9.43 9.70
N VAL A 281 36.39 9.16 8.42
CA VAL A 281 35.37 8.62 7.50
C VAL A 281 34.86 7.27 8.01
N ARG A 282 35.76 6.34 8.38
CA ARG A 282 35.36 5.04 8.94
C ARG A 282 34.52 5.16 10.21
N LYS A 283 34.84 6.11 11.10
CA LYS A 283 34.04 6.35 12.31
C LYS A 283 32.65 6.88 11.97
N ALA A 284 32.56 7.76 10.97
CA ALA A 284 31.28 8.29 10.51
C ALA A 284 30.40 7.18 9.92
N VAL A 285 30.95 6.35 9.03
CA VAL A 285 30.24 5.19 8.45
C VAL A 285 29.84 4.18 9.54
N SER A 286 30.73 3.85 10.46
CA SER A 286 30.41 2.97 11.59
C SER A 286 29.26 3.50 12.46
N SER A 287 29.13 4.82 12.60
CA SER A 287 27.99 5.42 13.31
C SER A 287 26.67 5.17 12.59
N VAL A 288 26.66 5.16 11.24
CA VAL A 288 25.49 4.77 10.43
C VAL A 288 25.17 3.30 10.68
N GLU A 289 26.15 2.42 10.56
CA GLU A 289 25.96 0.97 10.72
C GLU A 289 25.39 0.62 12.10
N GLU A 290 25.92 1.20 13.18
CA GLU A 290 25.40 0.99 14.54
C GLU A 290 24.01 1.57 14.76
N THR A 291 23.69 2.68 14.09
CA THR A 291 22.34 3.27 14.13
C THR A 291 21.33 2.36 13.43
N PHE A 292 21.67 1.84 12.26
CA PHE A 292 20.79 0.98 11.45
C PHE A 292 20.62 -0.44 12.00
N LYS A 293 21.48 -0.89 12.92
CA LYS A 293 21.27 -2.12 13.70
C LYS A 293 20.14 -2.00 14.73
N GLN A 294 19.84 -0.78 15.17
CA GLN A 294 18.82 -0.52 16.17
C GLN A 294 17.44 -0.38 15.53
N ASN A 295 16.40 -0.51 16.35
CA ASN A 295 15.03 -0.22 15.93
C ASN A 295 14.90 1.27 15.60
N ALA A 296 14.35 1.61 14.43
CA ALA A 296 14.16 2.99 13.99
C ALA A 296 13.40 3.86 15.02
N ASN A 297 12.47 3.29 15.77
CA ASN A 297 11.71 4.03 16.80
C ASN A 297 12.56 4.37 18.03
N MET A 298 13.72 3.74 18.20
CA MET A 298 14.62 3.91 19.36
C MET A 298 15.83 4.79 19.08
N VAL A 299 16.10 5.12 17.81
CA VAL A 299 17.26 5.95 17.44
C VAL A 299 16.95 7.45 17.52
N ALA A 300 17.99 8.28 17.50
CA ALA A 300 17.85 9.73 17.50
C ALA A 300 17.01 10.21 16.29
N GLY A 301 16.02 11.06 16.55
CA GLY A 301 15.08 11.53 15.54
C GLY A 301 15.39 12.91 14.94
N SER A 302 14.38 13.47 14.28
CA SER A 302 14.46 14.81 13.67
C SER A 302 14.80 15.90 14.68
N LYS A 303 14.34 15.77 15.94
CA LYS A 303 14.64 16.71 17.03
C LYS A 303 16.13 16.79 17.34
N TYR A 304 16.77 15.64 17.56
CA TYR A 304 18.21 15.61 17.86
C TYR A 304 19.03 16.17 16.68
N PHE A 305 18.65 15.81 15.46
CA PHE A 305 19.33 16.32 14.28
C PHE A 305 19.15 17.83 14.11
N LEU A 306 17.96 18.36 14.39
CA LEU A 306 17.70 19.80 14.41
C LEU A 306 18.57 20.51 15.44
N ASP A 307 18.70 19.96 16.66
CA ASP A 307 19.54 20.53 17.72
C ASP A 307 21.02 20.52 17.30
N ALA A 308 21.48 19.43 16.67
CA ALA A 308 22.83 19.31 16.15
C ALA A 308 23.11 20.33 15.03
N LEU A 309 22.13 20.53 14.12
CA LEU A 309 22.21 21.54 13.07
C LEU A 309 22.21 22.95 13.68
N ALA A 310 21.30 23.27 14.59
CA ALA A 310 21.22 24.57 15.24
C ALA A 310 22.52 24.93 15.98
N ALA A 311 23.15 23.95 16.63
CA ALA A 311 24.45 24.14 17.27
C ALA A 311 25.61 24.33 16.27
N ALA A 312 25.47 23.83 15.03
CA ALA A 312 26.49 23.94 13.99
C ALA A 312 26.31 25.17 13.10
N THR A 313 25.06 25.60 12.87
CA THR A 313 24.70 26.81 12.12
C THR A 313 24.76 28.06 12.97
N GLU A 314 24.63 27.91 14.31
CA GLU A 314 24.41 29.01 15.26
C GLU A 314 23.13 29.82 14.95
N ASP A 315 22.23 29.23 14.17
CA ASP A 315 21.00 29.84 13.68
C ASP A 315 19.90 28.77 13.51
N SER A 316 18.85 28.87 14.33
CA SER A 316 17.73 27.93 14.32
C SER A 316 16.90 28.01 13.03
N GLY A 317 16.80 29.18 12.40
CA GLY A 317 16.09 29.36 11.13
C GLY A 317 16.80 28.64 9.98
N ILE A 318 18.13 28.76 9.90
CA ILE A 318 18.95 28.03 8.92
C ILE A 318 18.83 26.51 9.15
N ALA A 319 18.94 26.06 10.40
CA ALA A 319 18.83 24.65 10.75
C ALA A 319 17.46 24.05 10.33
N LYS A 320 16.37 24.77 10.61
CA LYS A 320 15.01 24.39 10.16
C LYS A 320 14.91 24.33 8.64
N GLY A 321 15.49 25.30 7.93
CA GLY A 321 15.50 25.35 6.47
C GLY A 321 16.27 24.18 5.83
N ILE A 322 17.39 23.76 6.43
CA ILE A 322 18.13 22.56 5.99
C ILE A 322 17.27 21.31 6.20
N LEU A 323 16.67 21.18 7.38
CA LEU A 323 15.86 20.02 7.74
C LEU A 323 14.62 19.89 6.83
N ASP A 324 13.89 20.98 6.56
CA ASP A 324 12.75 21.00 5.61
C ASP A 324 13.16 20.52 4.21
N LYS A 325 14.30 21.00 3.69
CA LYS A 325 14.80 20.56 2.38
C LYS A 325 15.08 19.06 2.35
N ILE A 326 15.71 18.51 3.40
CA ILE A 326 15.97 17.08 3.50
C ILE A 326 14.65 16.29 3.54
N PHE A 327 13.65 16.76 4.31
CA PHE A 327 12.34 16.12 4.38
C PHE A 327 11.60 16.12 3.04
N ARG A 328 11.71 17.19 2.25
CA ARG A 328 11.11 17.24 0.90
C ARG A 328 11.72 16.22 -0.05
N ILE A 329 13.04 15.99 0.07
CA ILE A 329 13.78 15.00 -0.72
C ILE A 329 13.35 13.58 -0.34
N ILE A 330 13.45 13.23 0.95
CA ILE A 330 13.14 11.87 1.43
C ILE A 330 11.63 11.56 1.40
N GLY A 331 10.77 12.59 1.48
CA GLY A 331 9.31 12.47 1.53
C GLY A 331 8.57 12.67 0.20
N LYS A 332 9.28 12.93 -0.91
CA LYS A 332 8.73 13.09 -2.28
C LYS A 332 7.51 14.05 -2.39
N GLY A 333 7.61 15.23 -1.77
CA GLY A 333 6.94 16.44 -2.31
C GLY A 333 5.62 16.94 -1.69
N SER A 334 4.98 16.26 -0.74
CA SER A 334 3.78 16.81 -0.04
C SER A 334 4.07 17.10 1.43
N PRO A 335 3.95 18.38 1.90
CA PRO A 335 4.05 18.75 3.31
C PRO A 335 3.27 17.86 4.26
N ILE A 336 2.02 17.57 3.91
CA ILE A 336 1.14 16.73 4.71
C ILE A 336 1.70 15.31 4.80
N GLN A 337 2.13 14.72 3.68
CA GLN A 337 2.60 13.33 3.67
C GLN A 337 3.91 13.16 4.44
N TRP A 338 4.89 14.05 4.24
CA TRP A 338 6.17 13.92 4.93
C TRP A 338 6.06 14.31 6.41
N LEU A 339 5.19 15.26 6.79
CA LEU A 339 4.89 15.55 8.20
C LEU A 339 4.22 14.36 8.89
N THR A 340 3.18 13.78 8.29
CA THR A 340 2.52 12.59 8.82
C THR A 340 3.53 11.45 9.01
N ARG A 341 4.36 11.16 8.01
CA ARG A 341 5.39 10.11 8.08
C ARG A 341 6.41 10.40 9.18
N GLY A 342 6.96 11.62 9.21
CA GLY A 342 7.94 12.03 10.21
C GLY A 342 7.42 11.91 11.64
N ILE A 343 6.19 12.35 11.88
CA ILE A 343 5.56 12.31 13.20
C ILE A 343 5.26 10.87 13.65
N MET A 344 4.73 10.02 12.76
CA MET A 344 4.44 8.62 13.08
C MET A 344 5.71 7.78 13.33
N ASN A 345 6.85 8.21 12.79
CA ASN A 345 8.14 7.54 13.02
C ASN A 345 8.85 8.08 14.26
N GLU A 346 8.52 9.30 14.68
CA GLU A 346 9.04 9.91 15.91
C GLU A 346 8.25 9.46 17.15
N TYR A 347 6.93 9.30 17.03
CA TYR A 347 6.03 9.03 18.14
C TYR A 347 5.15 7.82 17.86
N THR A 348 4.87 7.04 18.91
CA THR A 348 3.90 5.94 18.83
C THR A 348 2.54 6.43 19.30
N PHE A 349 1.67 6.78 18.34
CA PHE A 349 0.30 7.20 18.61
C PHE A 349 -0.69 6.04 18.54
N LYS A 350 -1.77 6.16 19.31
CA LYS A 350 -2.98 5.33 19.26
C LYS A 350 -4.20 6.23 19.33
N THR A 351 -5.20 5.95 18.52
CA THR A 351 -6.45 6.71 18.47
C THR A 351 -7.59 5.80 18.85
N MET A 352 -8.39 6.18 19.84
CA MET A 352 -9.52 5.36 20.27
C MET A 352 -10.63 5.36 19.21
N THR A 353 -11.18 4.20 18.87
CA THR A 353 -12.26 4.08 17.88
C THR A 353 -13.60 4.64 18.37
N ASP A 354 -13.83 4.70 19.68
CA ASP A 354 -15.10 5.10 20.27
C ASP A 354 -15.27 6.63 20.42
N ASN A 355 -14.18 7.37 20.61
CA ASN A 355 -14.23 8.81 20.85
C ASN A 355 -13.15 9.62 20.12
N GLU A 356 -12.31 8.97 19.31
CA GLU A 356 -11.18 9.56 18.57
C GLU A 356 -10.11 10.26 19.42
N ASP A 357 -10.02 9.96 20.71
CA ASP A 357 -8.97 10.49 21.58
C ASP A 357 -7.60 9.95 21.15
N ILE A 358 -6.63 10.85 20.99
CA ILE A 358 -5.25 10.49 20.68
C ILE A 358 -4.43 10.29 21.96
N PHE A 359 -3.81 9.12 22.03
CA PHE A 359 -2.84 8.73 23.04
C PHE A 359 -1.44 8.64 22.42
N CYS A 360 -0.41 9.08 23.14
CA CYS A 360 0.98 8.89 22.77
C CYS A 360 1.67 8.00 23.80
N TYR A 361 2.44 7.01 23.34
CA TYR A 361 3.26 6.20 24.23
C TYR A 361 4.40 7.04 24.83
N ASP A 362 4.54 6.97 26.15
CA ASP A 362 5.68 7.51 26.90
C ASP A 362 6.63 6.34 27.22
N PRO A 363 7.78 6.23 26.53
CA PRO A 363 8.70 5.12 26.73
C PRO A 363 9.39 5.14 28.10
N GLU A 364 9.48 6.28 28.78
CA GLU A 364 10.09 6.36 30.12
C GLU A 364 9.14 5.79 31.17
N LYS A 365 7.84 6.02 31.00
CA LYS A 365 6.80 5.54 31.93
C LYS A 365 6.20 4.20 31.52
N GLY A 366 6.42 3.78 30.28
CA GLY A 366 5.85 2.56 29.72
C GLY A 366 4.33 2.59 29.53
N VAL A 367 3.73 3.79 29.41
CA VAL A 367 2.26 3.97 29.35
C VAL A 367 1.84 4.89 28.21
N TYR A 368 0.61 4.71 27.75
CA TYR A 368 -0.03 5.64 26.81
C TYR A 368 -0.67 6.81 27.56
N VAL A 369 -0.27 8.03 27.21
CA VAL A 369 -0.78 9.26 27.82
C VAL A 369 -1.83 9.87 26.91
N ALA A 370 -2.99 10.22 27.47
CA ALA A 370 -4.11 10.84 26.74
C ALA A 370 -3.85 12.32 26.39
N GLY A 371 -4.63 12.86 25.45
CA GLY A 371 -4.65 14.28 25.12
C GLY A 371 -3.35 14.79 24.49
N GLN A 372 -2.62 13.92 23.78
CA GLN A 372 -1.28 14.22 23.25
C GLN A 372 -1.30 14.78 21.82
N GLU A 373 -2.46 15.20 21.32
CA GLU A 373 -2.60 15.84 20.00
C GLU A 373 -1.69 17.08 19.86
N TRP A 374 -1.47 17.82 20.95
CA TRP A 374 -0.56 18.98 20.97
C TRP A 374 0.86 18.65 20.52
N ARG A 375 1.34 17.39 20.69
CA ARG A 375 2.66 16.97 20.21
C ARG A 375 2.71 16.91 18.68
N ILE A 376 1.61 16.53 18.04
CA ILE A 376 1.47 16.56 16.58
C ILE A 376 1.55 18.01 16.12
N THR A 377 0.76 18.90 16.76
CA THR A 377 0.76 20.34 16.46
C THR A 377 2.12 20.99 16.64
N GLU A 378 2.78 20.74 17.78
CA GLU A 378 4.10 21.27 18.09
C GLU A 378 5.13 20.79 17.06
N HIS A 379 5.13 19.49 16.74
CA HIS A 379 6.06 18.94 15.76
C HIS A 379 5.79 19.51 14.36
N CYS A 380 4.54 19.64 13.93
CA CYS A 380 4.20 20.29 12.67
C CYS A 380 4.69 21.73 12.60
N GLN A 381 4.46 22.54 13.64
CA GLN A 381 4.90 23.94 13.68
C GLN A 381 6.42 24.08 13.76
N LEU A 382 7.09 23.14 14.44
CA LEU A 382 8.54 23.09 14.51
C LEU A 382 9.14 22.85 13.12
N MET A 383 8.56 21.87 12.40
CA MET A 383 9.06 21.36 11.14
C MET A 383 8.65 22.20 9.92
N TYR A 384 7.43 22.74 9.95
CA TYR A 384 6.88 23.59 8.91
C TYR A 384 6.16 24.78 9.55
N PRO A 385 6.90 25.84 9.94
CA PRO A 385 6.33 26.99 10.66
C PRO A 385 5.20 27.72 9.94
N GLU A 386 5.14 27.62 8.61
CA GLU A 386 4.11 28.25 7.76
C GLU A 386 2.89 27.35 7.52
N ILE A 387 2.80 26.19 8.18
CA ILE A 387 1.70 25.23 8.01
C ILE A 387 0.34 25.90 8.25
N ARG A 388 -0.58 25.74 7.31
CA ARG A 388 -1.95 26.26 7.44
C ARG A 388 -2.75 25.36 8.37
N THR A 389 -3.71 25.92 9.10
CA THR A 389 -4.60 25.17 9.99
C THR A 389 -5.25 23.96 9.29
N ARG A 390 -5.65 24.11 8.03
CA ARG A 390 -6.23 23.01 7.24
C ARG A 390 -5.24 21.87 7.00
N GLU A 391 -3.97 22.19 6.72
CA GLU A 391 -2.92 21.21 6.47
C GLU A 391 -2.54 20.50 7.76
N LEU A 392 -2.43 21.25 8.86
CA LEU A 392 -2.22 20.70 10.19
C LEU A 392 -3.34 19.71 10.56
N GLN A 393 -4.60 20.08 10.32
CA GLN A 393 -5.71 19.20 10.64
C GLN A 393 -5.74 17.96 9.75
N GLU A 394 -5.33 18.08 8.50
CA GLU A 394 -5.19 16.92 7.63
C GLU A 394 -4.08 15.97 8.13
N VAL A 395 -2.95 16.49 8.63
CA VAL A 395 -1.91 15.66 9.28
C VAL A 395 -2.46 14.93 10.51
N ILE A 396 -3.15 15.63 11.41
CA ILE A 396 -3.77 15.03 12.60
C ILE A 396 -4.75 13.92 12.18
N ASN A 397 -5.63 14.21 11.22
CA ASN A 397 -6.63 13.25 10.74
C ASN A 397 -5.97 12.02 10.07
N GLN A 398 -4.89 12.20 9.32
CA GLN A 398 -4.14 11.07 8.76
C GLN A 398 -3.49 10.19 9.84
N ILE A 399 -2.94 10.81 10.89
CA ILE A 399 -2.41 10.06 12.03
C ILE A 399 -3.53 9.29 12.74
N LYS A 400 -4.69 9.92 12.98
CA LYS A 400 -5.86 9.24 13.57
C LYS A 400 -6.25 7.99 12.79
N ARG A 401 -6.51 8.15 11.48
CA ARG A 401 -6.92 7.08 10.57
C ARG A 401 -5.94 5.89 10.52
N ARG A 402 -4.66 6.13 10.77
CA ARG A 402 -3.62 5.10 10.74
C ARG A 402 -3.32 4.47 12.10
N THR A 403 -3.90 4.99 13.17
CA THR A 403 -3.57 4.59 14.55
C THR A 403 -4.79 4.15 15.36
N TYR A 404 -5.94 3.95 14.72
CA TYR A 404 -7.16 3.47 15.37
C TYR A 404 -6.95 2.15 16.12
N VAL A 405 -7.51 2.09 17.32
CA VAL A 405 -7.48 0.92 18.19
C VAL A 405 -8.72 0.88 19.08
N GLU A 406 -9.26 -0.31 19.29
CA GLU A 406 -10.37 -0.55 20.21
C GLU A 406 -9.91 -0.35 21.66
N ARG A 407 -10.76 0.27 22.49
CA ARG A 407 -10.46 0.49 23.91
C ARG A 407 -10.06 -0.79 24.64
N THR A 408 -10.75 -1.89 24.35
CA THR A 408 -10.49 -3.24 24.89
C THR A 408 -9.08 -3.77 24.58
N SER A 409 -8.40 -3.22 23.58
CA SER A 409 -7.03 -3.63 23.23
C SER A 409 -6.01 -3.12 24.25
N PHE A 410 -6.30 -2.03 24.97
CA PHE A 410 -5.48 -1.57 26.10
C PHE A 410 -5.65 -2.48 27.32
N ASP A 411 -6.84 -3.08 27.49
CA ASP A 411 -7.19 -4.00 28.59
C ASP A 411 -6.99 -5.49 28.21
N SER A 412 -6.22 -5.76 27.16
CA SER A 412 -6.05 -7.12 26.63
C SER A 412 -5.30 -8.07 27.58
N ASN A 413 -4.54 -7.52 28.53
CA ASN A 413 -3.89 -8.29 29.58
C ASN A 413 -4.78 -8.33 30.83
N ILE A 414 -5.43 -9.47 31.08
CA ILE A 414 -6.31 -9.69 32.24
C ILE A 414 -5.61 -9.46 33.58
N GLU A 415 -4.28 -9.58 33.61
CA GLU A 415 -3.49 -9.39 34.83
C GLU A 415 -3.14 -7.92 35.09
N VAL A 416 -3.41 -7.01 34.15
CA VAL A 416 -3.02 -5.59 34.23
C VAL A 416 -4.25 -4.71 34.09
N LEU A 417 -4.57 -3.96 35.15
CA LEU A 417 -5.60 -2.94 35.15
C LEU A 417 -5.01 -1.59 34.75
N ASN A 418 -5.60 -0.96 33.73
CA ASN A 418 -5.30 0.42 33.38
C ASN A 418 -6.03 1.37 34.36
N LEU A 419 -5.27 2.04 35.21
CA LEU A 419 -5.75 3.06 36.14
C LEU A 419 -5.41 4.46 35.60
N GLN A 420 -6.12 5.48 36.10
CA GLN A 420 -5.88 6.88 35.69
C GLN A 420 -4.44 7.35 35.93
N ASN A 421 -3.72 6.73 36.87
CA ASN A 421 -2.36 7.06 37.27
C ASN A 421 -1.30 6.02 36.88
N GLY A 422 -1.65 4.97 36.12
CA GLY A 422 -0.69 3.95 35.69
C GLY A 422 -1.29 2.58 35.44
N LEU A 423 -0.42 1.58 35.40
CA LEU A 423 -0.78 0.18 35.25
C LEU A 423 -0.71 -0.49 36.62
N LEU A 424 -1.71 -1.28 36.99
CA LEU A 424 -1.71 -2.09 38.21
C LEU A 424 -1.72 -3.57 37.81
N ASN A 425 -0.68 -4.31 38.19
CA ASN A 425 -0.74 -5.77 38.07
C ASN A 425 -1.52 -6.36 39.24
N ILE A 426 -2.60 -7.09 38.95
CA ILE A 426 -3.53 -7.59 39.98
C ILE A 426 -2.93 -8.70 40.85
N HIS A 427 -1.88 -9.38 40.39
CA HIS A 427 -1.19 -10.44 41.13
C HIS A 427 -0.08 -9.89 42.01
N THR A 428 0.72 -8.96 41.49
CA THR A 428 1.84 -8.38 42.25
C THR A 428 1.42 -7.19 43.11
N LYS A 429 0.26 -6.58 42.83
CA LYS A 429 -0.21 -5.31 43.42
C LYS A 429 0.78 -4.16 43.25
N GLN A 430 1.59 -4.23 42.20
CA GLN A 430 2.57 -3.21 41.83
C GLN A 430 2.09 -2.42 40.61
#